data_AF-A0A933V7N6-F1
#
_entry.id   AF-A0A933V7N6-F1
#
_cell.length_a   1.000
_cell.length_b   1.000
_cell.length_c   1.000
_cell.angle_alpha   90.00
_cell.angle_beta   90.00
_cell.angle_gamma   90.00
#
_symmetry.space_group_name_H-M   'P 1'
#
loop_
_entity.id
_entity.type
_entity.pdbx_description
1 polymer ?
#
loop_
_entity_poly.entity_id
_entity_poly.type
_entity_poly.pdbx_seq_one_letter_code
_entity_poly.pdbx_strand_id
1 'polypeptide(L)'
;MFDIQDYGTGSIRYDPPGTTYSLKTLARLMMEKSDNTAAHLLGRQIIGFDKIQELLKTWGLTQTTMEENKTSLLDMNKLFLKIYRGEISSQALSAEMLGFMDGSDFEDRIPVLLPKETKVYHKTGDEIGNIHDVGIVELDKKVYFIGVLTDDIVDEEGARQLIAQISKMVFEYQKGL
;
A
#
# COMPACT_ATOMS: atom_id res chain seq x y z
N MET A 1 9.21 -21.58 -15.60
CA MET A 1 7.98 -21.21 -14.88
C MET A 1 8.14 -19.74 -14.52
N PHE A 2 7.66 -18.85 -15.39
CA PHE A 2 7.98 -17.40 -15.33
C PHE A 2 6.97 -16.59 -14.50
N ASP A 3 5.95 -17.24 -13.97
CA ASP A 3 4.81 -16.60 -13.32
C ASP A 3 4.98 -16.44 -11.81
N ILE A 4 5.84 -17.25 -11.17
CA ILE A 4 6.02 -17.26 -9.73
C ILE A 4 7.22 -16.40 -9.35
N GLN A 5 7.01 -15.49 -8.39
CA GLN A 5 8.11 -14.85 -7.67
C GLN A 5 8.42 -15.65 -6.41
N ASP A 6 9.65 -16.18 -6.34
CA ASP A 6 10.14 -17.07 -5.29
C ASP A 6 10.82 -16.32 -4.11
N TYR A 7 10.68 -15.00 -4.04
CA TYR A 7 11.25 -14.16 -2.99
C TYR A 7 10.21 -13.23 -2.36
N GLY A 8 10.57 -12.66 -1.20
CA GLY A 8 9.70 -11.79 -0.41
C GLY A 8 8.45 -12.51 0.10
N THR A 9 7.35 -11.77 0.19
CA THR A 9 6.09 -12.17 0.84
C THR A 9 5.06 -12.74 -0.15
N GLY A 10 4.10 -13.52 0.38
CA GLY A 10 3.01 -14.09 -0.39
C GLY A 10 2.86 -15.59 -0.24
N SER A 11 1.62 -16.08 -0.32
CA SER A 11 1.31 -17.51 -0.20
C SER A 11 1.30 -18.23 -1.54
N ILE A 12 1.03 -17.52 -2.65
CA ILE A 12 0.84 -18.16 -3.97
C ILE A 12 2.07 -18.95 -4.42
N ARG A 13 3.28 -18.50 -4.06
CA ARG A 13 4.54 -19.19 -4.37
C ARG A 13 4.66 -20.61 -3.79
N TYR A 14 3.83 -20.97 -2.82
CA TYR A 14 3.81 -22.30 -2.20
C TYR A 14 2.67 -23.19 -2.73
N ASP A 15 1.76 -22.63 -3.52
CA ASP A 15 0.63 -23.37 -4.06
C ASP A 15 1.06 -24.23 -5.27
N PRO A 16 0.38 -25.36 -5.54
CA PRO A 16 0.74 -26.24 -6.63
C PRO A 16 0.71 -25.53 -8.00
N PRO A 17 1.68 -25.82 -8.90
CA PRO A 17 1.62 -25.35 -10.28
C PRO A 17 0.28 -25.64 -10.96
N GLY A 18 -0.29 -24.64 -11.65
CA GLY A 18 -1.59 -24.74 -12.32
C GLY A 18 -2.79 -24.33 -11.47
N THR A 19 -2.58 -23.92 -10.21
CA THR A 19 -3.63 -23.33 -9.37
C THR A 19 -4.19 -22.05 -10.00
N THR A 20 -5.52 -21.92 -10.02
CA THR A 20 -6.21 -20.78 -10.64
C THR A 20 -6.72 -19.79 -9.60
N TYR A 21 -6.55 -18.50 -9.85
CA TYR A 21 -7.04 -17.42 -8.99
C TYR A 21 -7.93 -16.45 -9.79
N SER A 22 -8.94 -15.89 -9.12
CA SER A 22 -9.68 -14.76 -9.68
C SER A 22 -8.84 -13.47 -9.61
N LEU A 23 -9.09 -12.50 -10.50
CA LEU A 23 -8.44 -11.18 -10.43
C LEU A 23 -8.66 -10.50 -9.07
N LYS A 24 -9.85 -10.66 -8.50
CA LYS A 24 -10.18 -10.15 -7.16
C LYS A 24 -9.32 -10.82 -6.08
N THR A 25 -9.09 -12.13 -6.17
CA THR A 25 -8.23 -12.85 -5.23
C THR A 25 -6.79 -12.37 -5.32
N LEU A 26 -6.27 -12.19 -6.54
CA LEU A 26 -4.92 -11.65 -6.74
C LEU A 26 -4.80 -10.23 -6.16
N ALA A 27 -5.78 -9.36 -6.43
CA ALA A 27 -5.76 -7.99 -5.95
C ALA A 27 -5.81 -7.94 -4.42
N ARG A 28 -6.66 -8.77 -3.81
CA ARG A 28 -6.76 -8.89 -2.35
C ARG A 28 -5.44 -9.37 -1.73
N LEU A 29 -4.85 -10.45 -2.25
CA LEU A 29 -3.58 -10.98 -1.73
C LEU A 29 -2.42 -10.00 -1.91
N MET A 30 -2.38 -9.27 -3.04
CA MET A 30 -1.41 -8.22 -3.29
C MET A 30 -1.51 -7.09 -2.24
N MET A 31 -2.72 -6.70 -1.85
CA MET A 31 -2.92 -5.62 -0.88
C MET A 31 -2.77 -6.08 0.58
N GLU A 32 -3.50 -7.12 0.99
CA GLU A 32 -3.54 -7.59 2.39
C GLU A 32 -2.23 -8.24 2.84
N LYS A 33 -1.57 -8.98 1.93
CA LYS A 33 -0.41 -9.84 2.26
C LYS A 33 0.87 -9.45 1.55
N SER A 34 0.83 -8.37 0.76
CA SER A 34 1.95 -7.97 -0.10
C SER A 34 2.45 -9.13 -0.97
N ASP A 35 1.53 -9.97 -1.49
CA ASP A 35 1.91 -11.16 -2.25
C ASP A 35 2.59 -10.77 -3.57
N ASN A 36 3.89 -11.06 -3.64
CA ASN A 36 4.76 -10.69 -4.75
C ASN A 36 4.39 -11.41 -6.05
N THR A 37 3.92 -12.65 -5.97
CA THR A 37 3.45 -13.38 -7.15
C THR A 37 2.14 -12.77 -7.65
N ALA A 38 1.23 -12.40 -6.75
CA ALA A 38 0.00 -11.70 -7.14
C ALA A 38 0.30 -10.33 -7.81
N ALA A 39 1.21 -9.55 -7.22
CA ALA A 39 1.66 -8.28 -7.77
C ALA A 39 2.29 -8.42 -9.16
N HIS A 40 3.16 -9.42 -9.33
CA HIS A 40 3.79 -9.73 -10.61
C HIS A 40 2.77 -10.12 -11.69
N LEU A 41 1.85 -11.02 -11.35
CA LEU A 41 0.81 -11.47 -12.27
C LEU A 41 -0.10 -10.31 -12.71
N LEU A 42 -0.63 -9.54 -11.76
CA LEU A 42 -1.51 -8.42 -12.09
C LEU A 42 -0.78 -7.32 -12.84
N GLY A 43 0.32 -6.83 -12.26
CA GLY A 43 1.02 -5.65 -12.76
C GLY A 43 1.73 -5.91 -14.08
N ARG A 44 2.50 -6.99 -14.16
CA ARG A 44 3.39 -7.25 -15.29
C ARG A 44 2.77 -8.12 -16.37
N GLN A 45 2.08 -9.21 -15.99
CA GLN A 45 1.58 -10.21 -16.96
C GLN A 45 0.20 -9.86 -17.51
N ILE A 46 -0.75 -9.45 -16.65
CA ILE A 46 -2.16 -9.25 -17.04
C ILE A 46 -2.39 -7.83 -17.56
N ILE A 47 -1.99 -6.80 -16.81
CA ILE A 47 -2.22 -5.40 -17.18
C ILE A 47 -1.08 -4.89 -18.09
N GLY A 48 0.15 -5.07 -17.62
CA GLY A 48 1.37 -4.56 -18.25
C GLY A 48 1.80 -3.21 -17.65
N PHE A 49 3.08 -3.11 -17.28
CA PHE A 49 3.64 -1.91 -16.64
C PHE A 49 3.52 -0.65 -17.50
N ASP A 50 3.61 -0.76 -18.83
CA ASP A 50 3.45 0.40 -19.72
C ASP A 50 2.08 1.06 -19.57
N LYS A 51 1.00 0.25 -19.53
CA LYS A 51 -0.37 0.77 -19.34
C LYS A 51 -0.56 1.37 -17.95
N ILE A 52 0.02 0.74 -16.93
CA ILE A 52 -0.01 1.28 -15.57
C ILE A 52 0.70 2.63 -15.55
N GLN A 53 1.89 2.72 -16.14
CA GLN A 53 2.68 3.95 -16.19
C GLN A 53 1.95 5.08 -16.94
N GLU A 54 1.23 4.76 -18.02
CA GLU A 54 0.35 5.70 -18.71
C GLU A 54 -0.77 6.22 -17.80
N LEU A 55 -1.45 5.34 -17.06
CA LEU A 55 -2.47 5.74 -16.08
C LEU A 55 -1.90 6.65 -15.00
N LEU A 56 -0.74 6.31 -14.43
CA LEU A 56 -0.06 7.14 -13.43
C LEU A 56 0.17 8.56 -13.96
N LYS A 57 0.62 8.70 -15.23
CA LYS A 57 0.78 10.01 -15.88
C LYS A 57 -0.55 10.76 -15.99
N THR A 58 -1.64 10.10 -16.40
CA THR A 58 -2.97 10.76 -16.48
C THR A 58 -3.50 11.24 -15.13
N TRP A 59 -3.11 10.58 -14.05
CA TRP A 59 -3.46 10.97 -12.69
C TRP A 59 -2.51 12.02 -12.10
N GLY A 60 -1.44 12.39 -12.82
CA GLY A 60 -0.45 13.38 -12.39
C GLY A 60 0.58 12.86 -11.39
N LEU A 61 0.84 11.54 -11.40
CA LEU A 61 1.82 10.85 -10.56
C LEU A 61 3.14 10.75 -11.35
N THR A 62 3.93 11.82 -11.33
CA THR A 62 5.09 12.00 -12.22
C THR A 62 6.41 11.53 -11.62
N GLN A 63 6.43 11.16 -10.34
CA GLN A 63 7.57 10.66 -9.58
C GLN A 63 7.42 9.18 -9.21
N THR A 64 6.40 8.51 -9.74
CA THR A 64 6.17 7.07 -9.56
C THR A 64 6.53 6.33 -10.84
N THR A 65 7.47 5.39 -10.76
CA THR A 65 7.94 4.59 -11.90
C THR A 65 7.75 3.10 -11.61
N MET A 66 6.98 2.43 -12.48
CA MET A 66 6.72 0.99 -12.32
C MET A 66 7.99 0.15 -12.56
N GLU A 67 8.81 0.54 -13.54
CA GLU A 67 10.01 -0.22 -13.92
C GLU A 67 11.14 -0.10 -12.88
N GLU A 68 11.30 1.07 -12.26
CA GLU A 68 12.34 1.30 -11.25
C GLU A 68 11.84 1.09 -9.81
N ASN A 69 10.56 0.77 -9.64
CA ASN A 69 9.89 0.66 -8.34
C ASN A 69 10.09 1.90 -7.44
N LYS A 70 10.02 3.10 -8.02
CA LYS A 70 10.18 4.37 -7.28
C LYS A 70 8.86 5.07 -7.09
N THR A 71 8.77 5.87 -6.02
CA THR A 71 7.61 6.72 -5.73
C THR A 71 8.02 7.97 -4.95
N SER A 72 7.04 8.81 -4.61
CA SER A 72 7.20 9.94 -3.69
C SER A 72 5.98 10.09 -2.80
N LEU A 73 6.15 10.72 -1.63
CA LEU A 73 5.01 11.05 -0.75
C LEU A 73 3.98 11.96 -1.44
N LEU A 74 4.41 12.83 -2.36
CA LEU A 74 3.49 13.68 -3.12
C LEU A 74 2.58 12.86 -4.03
N ASP A 75 3.15 11.87 -4.73
CA ASP A 75 2.38 11.02 -5.63
C ASP A 75 1.48 10.04 -4.86
N MET A 76 1.98 9.47 -3.77
CA MET A 76 1.17 8.60 -2.90
C MET A 76 -0.01 9.37 -2.29
N ASN A 77 0.20 10.61 -1.82
CA ASN A 77 -0.89 11.46 -1.35
C ASN A 77 -1.97 11.66 -2.42
N LYS A 78 -1.57 11.99 -3.66
CA LYS A 78 -2.50 12.13 -4.79
C LYS A 78 -3.25 10.82 -5.05
N LEU A 79 -2.53 9.70 -5.13
CA LEU A 79 -3.12 8.40 -5.43
C LEU A 79 -4.15 8.01 -4.37
N PHE A 80 -3.76 8.02 -3.10
CA PHE A 80 -4.63 7.63 -1.99
C PHE A 80 -5.87 8.53 -1.91
N LEU A 81 -5.73 9.86 -2.06
CA LEU A 81 -6.89 10.75 -2.06
C LEU A 81 -7.84 10.47 -3.23
N LYS A 82 -7.30 10.15 -4.42
CA LYS A 82 -8.14 9.78 -5.58
C LYS A 82 -8.85 8.46 -5.38
N ILE A 83 -8.19 7.46 -4.79
CA ILE A 83 -8.80 6.19 -4.41
C ILE A 83 -9.95 6.43 -3.44
N TYR A 84 -9.66 7.16 -2.36
CA TYR A 84 -10.59 7.44 -1.27
C TYR A 84 -11.86 8.14 -1.75
N ARG A 85 -11.72 9.07 -2.70
CA ARG A 85 -12.83 9.83 -3.28
C ARG A 85 -13.55 9.09 -4.42
N GLY A 86 -13.06 7.93 -4.84
CA GLY A 86 -13.61 7.20 -5.99
C GLY A 86 -13.38 7.90 -7.33
N GLU A 87 -12.22 8.55 -7.49
CA GLU A 87 -11.85 9.30 -8.70
C GLU A 87 -11.07 8.46 -9.73
N ILE A 88 -10.57 7.27 -9.36
CA ILE A 88 -9.82 6.39 -10.28
C ILE A 88 -10.63 5.20 -10.82
N SER A 89 -11.79 4.92 -10.23
CA SER A 89 -12.67 3.81 -10.59
C SER A 89 -14.10 4.08 -10.08
N SER A 90 -15.00 3.11 -10.19
CA SER A 90 -16.33 3.22 -9.58
C SER A 90 -16.26 3.28 -8.05
N GLN A 91 -17.23 3.92 -7.41
CA GLN A 91 -17.33 4.01 -5.95
C GLN A 91 -17.31 2.62 -5.28
N ALA A 92 -17.97 1.62 -5.87
CA ALA A 92 -17.99 0.26 -5.35
C ALA A 92 -16.59 -0.41 -5.39
N LEU A 93 -15.85 -0.21 -6.48
CA LEU A 93 -14.50 -0.77 -6.62
C LEU A 93 -13.48 -0.04 -5.73
N SER A 94 -13.63 1.28 -5.57
CA SER A 94 -12.81 2.05 -4.63
C SER A 94 -13.06 1.61 -3.19
N ALA A 95 -14.32 1.41 -2.79
CA ALA A 95 -14.66 0.90 -1.47
C ALA A 95 -14.11 -0.52 -1.23
N GLU A 96 -14.18 -1.40 -2.24
CA GLU A 96 -13.59 -2.74 -2.16
C GLU A 96 -12.06 -2.69 -1.99
N MET A 97 -11.38 -1.83 -2.76
CA MET A 97 -9.93 -1.68 -2.67
C MET A 97 -9.48 -1.08 -1.33
N LEU A 98 -10.21 -0.08 -0.82
CA LEU A 98 -9.99 0.45 0.54
C LEU A 98 -10.16 -0.64 1.59
N GLY A 99 -11.19 -1.50 1.44
CA GLY A 99 -11.40 -2.63 2.33
C GLY A 99 -10.24 -3.64 2.37
N PHE A 100 -9.45 -3.78 1.30
CA PHE A 100 -8.24 -4.61 1.30
C PHE A 100 -7.03 -3.93 1.96
N MET A 101 -7.10 -2.61 2.18
CA MET A 101 -6.05 -1.81 2.84
C MET A 101 -6.36 -1.50 4.30
N ASP A 102 -7.54 -1.91 4.79
CA ASP A 102 -8.00 -1.75 6.17
C ASP A 102 -7.81 -3.09 6.91
N GLY A 103 -6.91 -3.12 7.90
CA GLY A 103 -6.62 -4.35 8.66
C GLY A 103 -5.83 -5.38 7.85
N SER A 104 -4.74 -4.93 7.22
CA SER A 104 -3.78 -5.79 6.52
C SER A 104 -3.02 -6.71 7.51
N ASP A 105 -2.19 -7.63 6.99
CA ASP A 105 -1.32 -8.45 7.87
C ASP A 105 -0.20 -7.61 8.53
N PHE A 106 -0.05 -6.31 8.20
CA PHE A 106 1.08 -5.45 8.57
C PHE A 106 0.67 -4.17 9.29
N GLU A 107 0.02 -4.30 10.45
CA GLU A 107 -0.51 -3.19 11.25
C GLU A 107 0.51 -2.60 12.26
N ASP A 108 1.81 -2.86 12.09
CA ASP A 108 2.89 -2.60 13.06
C ASP A 108 3.50 -1.18 13.00
N ARG A 109 2.97 -0.31 12.12
CA ARG A 109 3.49 1.03 11.82
C ARG A 109 2.45 2.12 12.03
N ILE A 110 1.89 2.71 10.95
CA ILE A 110 0.90 3.80 11.05
C ILE A 110 -0.24 3.44 12.02
N PRO A 111 -0.82 2.23 11.98
CA PRO A 111 -2.00 1.91 12.78
C PRO A 111 -1.71 1.60 14.26
N VAL A 112 -0.54 1.01 14.58
CA VAL A 112 -0.32 0.27 15.85
C VAL A 112 -0.51 1.09 17.14
N LEU A 113 -0.28 2.40 17.09
CA LEU A 113 -0.40 3.30 18.25
C LEU A 113 -1.66 4.18 18.21
N LEU A 114 -2.52 4.02 17.19
CA LEU A 114 -3.79 4.73 17.10
C LEU A 114 -4.88 3.99 17.89
N PRO A 115 -6.00 4.65 18.26
CA PRO A 115 -7.15 3.95 18.83
C PRO A 115 -7.61 2.83 17.90
N LYS A 116 -7.98 1.66 18.45
CA LYS A 116 -8.28 0.44 17.67
C LYS A 116 -9.41 0.60 16.66
N GLU A 117 -10.31 1.54 16.91
CA GLU A 117 -11.47 1.84 16.07
C GLU A 117 -11.16 2.89 14.98
N THR A 118 -9.92 3.39 14.93
CA THR A 118 -9.46 4.31 13.88
C THR A 118 -9.31 3.52 12.58
N LYS A 119 -10.01 3.95 11.54
CA LYS A 119 -9.81 3.38 10.21
C LYS A 119 -8.56 3.94 9.57
N VAL A 120 -7.68 3.03 9.17
CA VAL A 120 -6.44 3.35 8.47
C VAL A 120 -6.41 2.51 7.20
N TYR A 121 -6.51 3.17 6.05
CA TYR A 121 -6.30 2.52 4.75
C TYR A 121 -4.86 2.75 4.34
N HIS A 122 -3.99 1.76 4.48
CA HIS A 122 -2.56 1.94 4.26
C HIS A 122 -1.92 0.79 3.49
N LYS A 123 -0.67 1.02 3.08
CA LYS A 123 0.19 -0.02 2.52
C LYS A 123 1.64 0.19 2.96
N THR A 124 2.19 -0.88 3.52
CA THR A 124 3.60 -1.00 3.89
C THR A 124 4.49 -1.32 2.69
N GLY A 125 5.76 -0.93 2.77
CA GLY A 125 6.81 -1.35 1.85
C GLY A 125 8.08 -1.68 2.63
N ASP A 126 8.61 -2.88 2.42
CA ASP A 126 9.79 -3.39 3.13
C ASP A 126 10.80 -3.88 2.11
N GLU A 127 11.97 -3.27 2.12
CA GLU A 127 13.17 -3.73 1.45
C GLU A 127 14.35 -3.56 2.42
N ILE A 128 15.46 -4.25 2.18
CA ILE A 128 16.64 -4.12 3.02
C ILE A 128 17.04 -2.64 3.12
N GLY A 129 17.04 -2.12 4.35
CA GLY A 129 17.35 -0.72 4.64
C GLY A 129 16.24 0.29 4.32
N ASN A 130 15.06 -0.16 3.90
CA ASN A 130 13.95 0.68 3.46
C ASN A 130 12.65 0.20 4.13
N ILE A 131 12.17 0.96 5.11
CA ILE A 131 10.94 0.69 5.85
C ILE A 131 9.93 1.80 5.59
N HIS A 132 8.84 1.49 4.92
CA HIS A 132 7.87 2.48 4.47
C HIS A 132 6.47 2.18 4.99
N ASP A 133 5.68 3.23 5.13
CA ASP A 133 4.24 3.11 5.27
C ASP A 133 3.55 4.38 4.79
N VAL A 134 2.47 4.22 4.02
CA VAL A 134 1.67 5.34 3.50
C VAL A 134 0.19 4.99 3.58
N GLY A 135 -0.66 5.96 3.92
CA GLY A 135 -2.08 5.70 4.06
C GLY A 135 -2.95 6.93 4.29
N ILE A 136 -4.25 6.66 4.38
CA ILE A 136 -5.28 7.61 4.79
C ILE A 136 -5.84 7.19 6.14
N VAL A 137 -5.97 8.15 7.05
CA VAL A 137 -6.60 7.98 8.35
C VAL A 137 -7.93 8.73 8.38
N GLU A 138 -8.99 8.05 8.80
CA GLU A 138 -10.28 8.68 9.13
C GLU A 138 -10.33 9.02 10.63
N LEU A 139 -10.56 10.30 10.93
CA LEU A 139 -10.67 10.83 12.29
C LEU A 139 -11.92 11.72 12.39
N ASP A 140 -13.00 11.17 12.93
CA ASP A 140 -14.31 11.82 13.04
C ASP A 140 -14.80 12.36 11.68
N LYS A 141 -14.77 13.69 11.48
CA LYS A 141 -15.15 14.37 10.23
C LYS A 141 -13.93 14.78 9.39
N LYS A 142 -12.73 14.41 9.82
CA LYS A 142 -11.46 14.70 9.14
C LYS A 142 -10.93 13.44 8.49
N VAL A 143 -10.32 13.63 7.32
CA VAL A 143 -9.60 12.59 6.60
C VAL A 143 -8.28 13.20 6.21
N TYR A 144 -7.18 12.53 6.51
CA TYR A 144 -5.85 13.01 6.15
C TYR A 144 -4.96 11.89 5.64
N PHE A 145 -4.08 12.25 4.72
CA PHE A 145 -2.98 11.39 4.28
C PHE A 145 -1.80 11.53 5.23
N ILE A 146 -1.14 10.41 5.50
CA ILE A 146 0.14 10.35 6.18
C ILE A 146 1.02 9.35 5.44
N GLY A 147 2.30 9.64 5.34
CA GLY A 147 3.26 8.71 4.79
C GLY A 147 4.66 8.98 5.27
N VAL A 148 5.42 7.91 5.48
CA VAL A 148 6.82 7.94 5.85
C VAL A 148 7.58 7.01 4.89
N LEU A 149 8.54 7.58 4.18
CA LEU A 149 9.52 6.84 3.37
C LEU A 149 10.87 7.03 4.05
N THR A 150 11.64 5.95 4.19
CA THR A 150 12.94 5.94 4.88
C THR A 150 13.97 5.29 3.98
N ASP A 151 15.21 5.75 4.02
CA ASP A 151 16.30 5.13 3.28
C ASP A 151 17.49 4.90 4.22
N ASP A 152 18.40 4.01 3.86
CA ASP A 152 19.61 3.67 4.62
C ASP A 152 19.37 3.29 6.11
N ILE A 153 18.29 2.55 6.39
CA ILE A 153 17.95 2.09 7.75
C ILE A 153 18.79 0.88 8.16
N VAL A 154 19.47 0.96 9.31
CA VAL A 154 20.15 -0.20 9.92
C VAL A 154 19.27 -0.89 10.96
N ASP A 155 18.53 -0.10 11.76
CA ASP A 155 17.60 -0.60 12.77
C ASP A 155 16.16 -0.55 12.24
N GLU A 156 15.76 -1.60 11.51
CA GLU A 156 14.45 -1.69 10.87
C GLU A 156 13.29 -1.71 11.89
N GLU A 157 13.46 -2.39 13.02
CA GLU A 157 12.46 -2.40 14.09
C GLU A 157 12.32 -1.01 14.74
N GLY A 158 13.44 -0.34 15.00
CA GLY A 158 13.44 1.05 15.44
C GLY A 158 12.75 1.98 14.44
N ALA A 159 12.94 1.77 13.13
CA ALA A 159 12.25 2.52 12.10
C ALA A 159 10.73 2.27 12.11
N ARG A 160 10.27 1.01 12.25
CA ARG A 160 8.83 0.68 12.40
C ARG A 160 8.22 1.40 13.60
N GLN A 161 8.90 1.36 14.75
CA GLN A 161 8.47 2.07 15.96
C GLN A 161 8.44 3.59 15.77
N LEU A 162 9.43 4.15 15.07
CA LEU A 162 9.47 5.59 14.77
C LEU A 162 8.30 6.00 13.87
N ILE A 163 7.97 5.22 12.83
CA ILE A 163 6.80 5.48 11.97
C ILE A 163 5.52 5.49 12.81
N ALA A 164 5.36 4.51 13.71
CA ALA A 164 4.24 4.45 14.62
C ALA A 164 4.14 5.69 15.54
N GLN A 165 5.27 6.13 16.10
CA GLN A 165 5.33 7.34 16.93
C GLN A 165 4.98 8.61 16.13
N ILE A 166 5.50 8.74 14.90
CA ILE A 166 5.15 9.84 13.98
C ILE A 166 3.64 9.84 13.72
N SER A 167 3.07 8.68 13.41
CA SER A 167 1.62 8.53 13.17
C SER A 167 0.80 8.99 14.36
N LYS A 168 1.16 8.54 15.57
CA LYS A 168 0.49 8.96 16.81
C LYS A 168 0.56 10.48 17.01
N MET A 169 1.72 11.10 16.82
CA MET A 169 1.89 12.55 16.96
C MET A 169 1.01 13.34 15.97
N VAL A 170 0.98 12.90 14.71
CA VAL A 170 0.12 13.52 13.68
C VAL A 170 -1.35 13.35 14.02
N PHE A 171 -1.76 12.16 14.47
CA PHE A 171 -3.13 11.89 14.90
C PHE A 171 -3.56 12.78 16.06
N GLU A 172 -2.73 12.91 17.09
CA GLU A 172 -2.98 13.79 18.24
C GLU A 172 -3.14 15.25 17.80
N TYR A 173 -2.23 15.74 16.96
CA TYR A 173 -2.33 17.08 16.37
C TYR A 173 -3.63 17.28 15.58
N GLN A 174 -4.01 16.31 14.75
CA GLN A 174 -5.24 16.37 13.96
C GLN A 174 -6.50 16.32 14.84
N LYS A 175 -6.45 15.62 15.97
CA LYS A 175 -7.51 15.60 16.98
C LYS A 175 -7.62 16.93 17.74
N GLY A 176 -6.57 17.74 17.73
CA GLY A 176 -6.47 19.00 18.48
C GLY A 176 -5.95 18.81 19.90
N LEU A 177 -5.11 17.78 20.11
CA LEU A 177 -4.40 17.49 21.35
C LEU A 177 -2.95 17.99 21.29
#